data_AF-A0A9P0K2B6-F1
#
_entry.id   AF-A0A9P0K2B6-F1
#
_cell.length_a   1.000
_cell.length_b   1.000
_cell.length_c   1.000
_cell.angle_alpha   90.00
_cell.angle_beta   90.00
_cell.angle_gamma   90.00
#
_symmetry.space_group_name_H-M   'P 1'
#
loop_
_entity.id
_entity.type
_entity.pdbx_description
1 polymer ?
#
loop_
_entity_poly.entity_id
_entity_poly.type
_entity_poly.pdbx_seq_one_letter_code
_entity_poly.pdbx_strand_id
1 'polypeptide(L)'
;MPLQNTQVEEALSSNDEVIKGVLSHILNLNIHQESNDKTIISSLNKLISTSKTRLQGLEILHLIIHHCTPSVITENALHWLSHCIVKHPGDDLAEAKLVTIGLIVKYATTDQDFTKKFITDHISKVLDMCISAKSNPYEIAAALETLTICMKNYPVWFTQHKGRIEKYLETFLDCTDKDMLVKAAQCCHYLQQVGNAGIDGITHRMNFSTTFTKLCVTAHKLLDDFFENESEMEHYNIPVEEHFEYLELHLDSQKVLQVTANRITNCLQFLKTMLLEGYPVAKEIKPLELLNLVKRGCAIHKCASANRENSLDDYIFSVLLTNIQVKLLQLLRIFIFWGQSNLFPYSFMVTKVLVDAFNRNQSCNCFKQNQVYQETVFKVLKYWFQVSKCSVKPQLQEQIIIGIISEIEPAKSTISLSINTEINQMKSKKARRKAVLESVLGNNKKHNVITQGERDIGTNSCNIALDLLTQILESSVLSVKPTLVQVRLTITSIFLSSLLFPSYFSYFIQHTTFIEIQAVG
;
A
#
# COMPACT_ATOMS: atom_id res chain seq x y z
N MET A 1 -39.25 21.24 -17.16
CA MET A 1 -40.66 21.02 -17.52
C MET A 1 -41.15 19.85 -16.67
N PRO A 2 -42.35 19.91 -16.08
CA PRO A 2 -42.86 18.79 -15.31
C PRO A 2 -43.05 17.57 -16.22
N LEU A 3 -42.49 16.42 -15.82
CA LEU A 3 -42.61 15.16 -16.55
C LEU A 3 -44.02 14.59 -16.32
N GLN A 4 -44.71 14.17 -17.38
CA GLN A 4 -45.99 13.47 -17.22
C GLN A 4 -45.76 11.99 -16.84
N ASN A 5 -46.62 11.43 -15.98
CA ASN A 5 -46.54 10.02 -15.55
C ASN A 5 -46.40 9.04 -16.72
N THR A 6 -47.09 9.29 -17.83
CA THR A 6 -47.07 8.47 -19.04
C THR A 6 -45.70 8.47 -19.74
N GLN A 7 -45.01 9.60 -19.79
CA GLN A 7 -43.68 9.72 -20.38
C GLN A 7 -42.62 9.01 -19.55
N VAL A 8 -42.77 9.03 -18.23
CA VAL A 8 -41.89 8.32 -17.30
C VAL A 8 -42.16 6.81 -17.34
N GLU A 9 -43.43 6.39 -17.34
CA GLU A 9 -43.80 4.96 -17.45
C GLU A 9 -43.39 4.34 -18.81
N GLU A 10 -43.56 5.04 -19.93
CA GLU A 10 -43.08 4.59 -21.24
C GLU A 10 -41.56 4.47 -21.27
N ALA A 11 -40.84 5.44 -20.71
CA ALA A 11 -39.38 5.42 -20.73
C ALA A 11 -38.81 4.33 -19.81
N LEU A 12 -39.38 4.12 -18.62
CA LEU A 12 -38.97 3.08 -17.69
C LEU A 12 -39.31 1.65 -18.16
N SER A 13 -40.16 1.50 -19.18
CA SER A 13 -40.52 0.20 -19.78
C SER A 13 -39.54 -0.31 -20.83
N SER A 14 -38.54 0.50 -21.22
CA SER A 14 -37.57 0.17 -22.26
C SER A 14 -36.51 -0.85 -21.79
N ASN A 15 -36.25 -1.89 -22.60
CA ASN A 15 -35.25 -2.93 -22.34
C ASN A 15 -33.83 -2.60 -22.82
N ASP A 16 -33.59 -1.42 -23.40
CA ASP A 16 -32.32 -1.08 -24.03
C ASP A 16 -31.34 -0.42 -23.03
N GLU A 17 -30.13 -0.95 -22.89
CA GLU A 17 -29.10 -0.44 -21.95
C GLU A 17 -28.68 1.00 -22.25
N VAL A 18 -28.66 1.39 -23.53
CA VAL A 18 -28.34 2.77 -23.94
C VAL A 18 -29.43 3.73 -23.46
N ILE A 19 -30.69 3.28 -23.49
CA ILE A 19 -31.85 4.05 -23.03
C ILE A 19 -31.86 4.16 -21.49
N LYS A 20 -31.43 3.12 -20.77
CA LYS A 20 -31.25 3.17 -19.30
C LYS A 20 -30.19 4.19 -18.85
N GLY A 21 -29.06 4.28 -19.56
CA GLY A 21 -28.01 5.27 -19.28
C GLY A 21 -28.43 6.71 -19.59
N VAL A 22 -29.23 6.92 -20.64
CA VAL A 22 -29.80 8.23 -20.96
C VAL A 22 -30.93 8.60 -19.99
N LEU A 23 -31.73 7.63 -19.55
CA LEU A 23 -32.79 7.82 -18.58
C LEU A 23 -32.27 8.11 -17.18
N SER A 24 -31.22 7.44 -16.73
CA SER A 24 -30.59 7.79 -15.47
C SER A 24 -30.10 9.23 -15.50
N HIS A 25 -29.51 9.69 -16.61
CA HIS A 25 -29.09 11.08 -16.76
C HIS A 25 -30.26 12.07 -16.74
N ILE A 26 -31.38 11.76 -17.40
CA ILE A 26 -32.59 12.60 -17.42
C ILE A 26 -33.30 12.61 -16.06
N LEU A 27 -33.35 11.48 -15.36
CA LEU A 27 -33.93 11.38 -14.01
C LEU A 27 -33.05 12.11 -12.99
N ASN A 28 -31.72 11.97 -13.10
CA ASN A 28 -30.74 12.68 -12.27
C ASN A 28 -30.84 14.20 -12.40
N LEU A 29 -31.09 14.73 -13.61
CA LEU A 29 -31.28 16.17 -13.84
C LEU A 29 -32.63 16.70 -13.31
N ASN A 30 -33.62 15.83 -13.10
CA ASN A 30 -34.98 16.23 -12.75
C ASN A 30 -35.42 15.92 -11.31
N ILE A 31 -34.68 15.10 -10.55
CA ILE A 31 -34.98 14.77 -9.14
C ILE A 31 -34.94 16.00 -8.22
N HIS A 32 -34.24 17.07 -8.62
CA HIS A 32 -34.24 18.33 -7.88
C HIS A 32 -35.52 19.19 -8.08
N GLN A 33 -36.46 18.77 -8.94
CA GLN A 33 -37.78 19.38 -9.07
C GLN A 33 -38.82 18.56 -8.30
N GLU A 34 -39.36 19.14 -7.22
CA GLU A 34 -40.26 18.50 -6.25
C GLU A 34 -41.51 17.83 -6.88
N SER A 35 -41.99 18.35 -8.01
CA SER A 35 -43.11 17.76 -8.77
C SER A 35 -42.72 16.50 -9.56
N ASN A 36 -41.49 16.43 -10.07
CA ASN A 36 -41.00 15.31 -10.86
C ASN A 36 -40.54 14.16 -9.97
N ASP A 37 -39.96 14.49 -8.81
CA ASP A 37 -39.50 13.54 -7.81
C ASP A 37 -40.62 12.57 -7.39
N LYS A 38 -41.79 13.10 -6.99
CA LYS A 38 -42.96 12.28 -6.61
C LYS A 38 -43.42 11.34 -7.74
N THR A 39 -43.45 11.84 -8.97
CA THR A 39 -43.85 11.05 -10.15
C THR A 39 -42.84 9.92 -10.42
N ILE A 40 -41.55 10.23 -10.42
CA ILE A 40 -40.46 9.26 -10.66
C ILE A 40 -40.48 8.16 -9.60
N ILE A 41 -40.55 8.55 -8.32
CA ILE A 41 -40.54 7.62 -7.19
C ILE A 41 -41.81 6.75 -7.18
N SER A 42 -42.97 7.30 -7.54
CA SER A 42 -44.21 6.52 -7.64
C SER A 42 -44.13 5.44 -8.73
N SER A 43 -43.54 5.76 -9.88
CA SER A 43 -43.33 4.80 -10.97
C SER A 43 -42.29 3.75 -10.60
N LEU A 44 -41.21 4.15 -9.93
CA LEU A 44 -40.20 3.24 -9.40
C LEU A 44 -40.82 2.22 -8.42
N ASN A 45 -41.62 2.68 -7.47
CA ASN A 45 -42.28 1.81 -6.49
C ASN A 45 -43.23 0.80 -7.16
N LYS A 46 -43.95 1.20 -8.21
CA LYS A 46 -44.77 0.28 -9.02
C LYS A 46 -43.93 -0.79 -9.71
N LEU A 47 -42.79 -0.41 -10.30
CA LEU A 47 -41.89 -1.33 -10.99
C LEU A 47 -41.30 -2.36 -10.04
N ILE A 48 -40.81 -1.91 -8.88
CA ILE A 48 -40.23 -2.77 -7.83
C ILE A 48 -41.29 -3.71 -7.24
N SER A 49 -42.52 -3.23 -7.06
CA SER A 49 -43.62 -4.05 -6.52
C SER A 49 -44.04 -5.17 -7.48
N THR A 50 -43.97 -4.94 -8.79
CA THR A 50 -44.46 -5.88 -9.82
C THR A 50 -43.40 -6.92 -10.18
N SER A 51 -43.71 -8.22 -10.04
CA SER A 51 -42.73 -9.31 -10.22
C SER A 51 -42.03 -9.32 -11.58
N LYS A 52 -42.73 -8.95 -12.66
CA LYS A 52 -42.19 -8.94 -14.04
C LYS A 52 -41.20 -7.81 -14.31
N THR A 53 -41.36 -6.67 -13.64
CA THR A 53 -40.57 -5.44 -13.87
C THR A 53 -39.64 -5.13 -12.70
N ARG A 54 -39.63 -5.98 -11.66
CA ARG A 54 -38.89 -5.73 -10.42
C ARG A 54 -37.39 -5.58 -10.63
N LEU A 55 -36.81 -6.43 -11.49
CA LEU A 55 -35.39 -6.40 -11.80
C LEU A 55 -35.01 -5.04 -12.40
N GLN A 56 -35.76 -4.57 -13.41
CA GLN A 56 -35.60 -3.23 -13.99
C GLN A 56 -35.78 -2.13 -12.93
N GLY A 57 -36.79 -2.26 -12.07
CA GLY A 57 -37.03 -1.31 -10.98
C GLY A 57 -35.85 -1.21 -10.00
N LEU A 58 -35.20 -2.34 -9.69
CA LEU A 58 -34.03 -2.37 -8.80
C LEU A 58 -32.77 -1.79 -9.47
N GLU A 59 -32.56 -2.03 -10.77
CA GLU A 59 -31.47 -1.40 -11.52
C GLU A 59 -31.63 0.13 -11.55
N ILE A 60 -32.84 0.60 -11.81
CA ILE A 60 -33.15 2.03 -11.83
C ILE A 60 -32.97 2.63 -10.42
N LEU A 61 -33.41 1.92 -9.37
CA LEU A 61 -33.21 2.36 -7.98
C LEU A 61 -31.72 2.50 -7.67
N HIS A 62 -30.89 1.52 -8.05
CA HIS A 62 -29.44 1.55 -7.85
C HIS A 62 -28.78 2.77 -8.53
N LEU A 63 -29.24 3.15 -9.72
CA LEU A 63 -28.73 4.31 -10.45
C LEU A 63 -29.16 5.64 -9.83
N ILE A 64 -30.39 5.70 -9.31
CA ILE A 64 -31.01 6.94 -8.85
C ILE A 64 -30.70 7.25 -7.38
N ILE A 65 -30.49 6.24 -6.54
CA ILE A 65 -30.38 6.42 -5.09
C ILE A 65 -29.26 7.39 -4.65
N HIS A 66 -28.20 7.54 -5.44
CA HIS A 66 -27.12 8.51 -5.18
C HIS A 66 -27.57 9.97 -5.30
N HIS A 67 -28.69 10.23 -5.98
CA HIS A 67 -29.22 11.55 -6.28
C HIS A 67 -30.49 11.89 -5.48
N CYS A 68 -31.09 10.91 -4.81
CA CYS A 68 -32.25 11.12 -3.96
C CYS A 68 -31.93 12.05 -2.77
N THR A 69 -32.87 12.93 -2.43
CA THR A 69 -32.79 13.73 -1.21
C THR A 69 -32.98 12.84 0.03
N PRO A 70 -32.41 13.19 1.20
CA PRO A 70 -32.59 12.41 2.42
C PRO A 70 -34.06 12.17 2.79
N SER A 71 -34.94 13.15 2.54
CA SER A 71 -36.38 13.04 2.81
C SER A 71 -37.05 11.94 1.98
N VAL A 72 -36.74 11.87 0.69
CA VAL A 72 -37.27 10.82 -0.21
C VAL A 72 -36.81 9.44 0.24
N ILE A 73 -35.54 9.32 0.62
CA ILE A 73 -34.99 8.07 1.11
C ILE A 73 -35.71 7.67 2.39
N THR A 74 -35.87 8.56 3.38
CA THR A 74 -36.56 8.23 4.63
C THR A 74 -38.00 7.75 4.42
N GLU A 75 -38.74 8.35 3.49
CA GLU A 75 -40.13 7.96 3.18
C GLU A 75 -40.24 6.57 2.53
N ASN A 76 -39.24 6.17 1.75
CA ASN A 76 -39.30 4.95 0.93
C ASN A 76 -38.33 3.83 1.39
N ALA A 77 -37.44 4.12 2.35
CA ALA A 77 -36.32 3.27 2.73
C ALA A 77 -36.73 1.83 3.08
N LEU A 78 -37.75 1.67 3.94
CA LEU A 78 -38.22 0.35 4.36
C LEU A 78 -38.80 -0.46 3.19
N HIS A 79 -39.53 0.20 2.31
CA HIS A 79 -40.12 -0.44 1.14
C HIS A 79 -39.01 -0.93 0.21
N TRP A 80 -38.08 -0.06 -0.19
CA TRP A 80 -36.95 -0.42 -1.06
C TRP A 80 -36.04 -1.48 -0.45
N LEU A 81 -35.74 -1.36 0.84
CA LEU A 81 -34.92 -2.33 1.56
C LEU A 81 -35.55 -3.73 1.55
N SER A 82 -36.85 -3.82 1.81
CA SER A 82 -37.56 -5.11 1.81
C SER A 82 -37.44 -5.83 0.46
N HIS A 83 -37.50 -5.09 -0.64
CA HIS A 83 -37.35 -5.64 -2.00
C HIS A 83 -35.91 -5.99 -2.36
N CYS A 84 -34.91 -5.30 -1.81
CA CYS A 84 -33.50 -5.66 -2.00
C CYS A 84 -33.15 -6.98 -1.29
N ILE A 85 -33.71 -7.22 -0.10
CA ILE A 85 -33.39 -8.39 0.74
C ILE A 85 -34.02 -9.69 0.21
N VAL A 86 -35.23 -9.61 -0.37
CA VAL A 86 -35.92 -10.82 -0.85
C VAL A 86 -35.21 -11.37 -2.09
N LYS A 87 -34.81 -12.65 -2.01
CA LYS A 87 -34.27 -13.40 -3.15
C LYS A 87 -35.42 -13.81 -4.07
N HIS A 88 -35.23 -13.61 -5.37
CA HIS A 88 -36.18 -14.03 -6.40
C HIS A 88 -35.53 -14.99 -7.39
N PRO A 89 -36.30 -15.86 -8.07
CA PRO A 89 -35.76 -16.70 -9.14
C PRO A 89 -35.23 -15.83 -10.30
N GLY A 90 -33.99 -16.04 -10.73
CA GLY A 90 -33.34 -15.25 -11.80
C GLY A 90 -32.75 -13.91 -11.35
N ASP A 91 -32.41 -13.79 -10.07
CA ASP A 91 -31.87 -12.58 -9.45
C ASP A 91 -30.34 -12.51 -9.59
N ASP A 92 -29.88 -11.84 -10.64
CA ASP A 92 -28.44 -11.66 -10.96
C ASP A 92 -27.87 -10.31 -10.43
N LEU A 93 -28.65 -9.55 -9.65
CA LEU A 93 -28.32 -8.19 -9.20
C LEU A 93 -27.74 -8.12 -7.78
N ALA A 94 -27.00 -9.15 -7.34
CA ALA A 94 -26.51 -9.23 -5.96
C ALA A 94 -25.67 -8.01 -5.54
N GLU A 95 -24.76 -7.56 -6.42
CA GLU A 95 -23.96 -6.35 -6.21
C GLU A 95 -24.82 -5.09 -6.07
N ALA A 96 -25.67 -4.81 -7.07
CA ALA A 96 -26.52 -3.61 -7.09
C ALA A 96 -27.43 -3.54 -5.86
N LYS A 97 -27.95 -4.68 -5.41
CA LYS A 97 -28.74 -4.79 -4.17
C LYS A 97 -27.93 -4.42 -2.94
N LEU A 98 -26.72 -4.95 -2.79
CA LEU A 98 -25.84 -4.64 -1.65
C LEU A 98 -25.49 -3.14 -1.62
N VAL A 99 -25.06 -2.57 -2.74
CA VAL A 99 -24.76 -1.13 -2.83
C VAL A 99 -25.97 -0.29 -2.45
N THR A 100 -27.14 -0.63 -2.98
CA THR A 100 -28.41 0.06 -2.67
C THR A 100 -28.74 -0.04 -1.18
N ILE A 101 -28.62 -1.22 -0.56
CA ILE A 101 -28.82 -1.41 0.88
C ILE A 101 -27.88 -0.51 1.68
N GLY A 102 -26.59 -0.48 1.34
CA GLY A 102 -25.60 0.37 2.00
C GLY A 102 -25.98 1.85 1.96
N LEU A 103 -26.45 2.34 0.81
CA LEU A 103 -26.87 3.74 0.64
C LEU A 103 -28.15 4.06 1.40
N ILE A 104 -29.16 3.17 1.36
CA ILE A 104 -30.39 3.33 2.16
C ILE A 104 -30.02 3.46 3.64
N VAL A 105 -29.19 2.55 4.15
CA VAL A 105 -28.73 2.59 5.54
C VAL A 105 -28.00 3.89 5.83
N LYS A 106 -27.06 4.32 4.98
CA LYS A 106 -26.29 5.54 5.20
C LYS A 106 -27.17 6.79 5.36
N TYR A 107 -28.25 6.90 4.60
CA TYR A 107 -29.09 8.10 4.58
C TYR A 107 -30.32 8.04 5.48
N ALA A 108 -30.84 6.85 5.77
CA ALA A 108 -32.05 6.68 6.58
C ALA A 108 -31.79 6.53 8.09
N THR A 109 -30.53 6.53 8.53
CA THR A 109 -30.17 6.35 9.96
C THR A 109 -30.62 7.46 10.89
N THR A 110 -30.95 8.65 10.37
CA THR A 110 -31.52 9.72 11.17
C THR A 110 -32.98 9.48 11.54
N ASP A 111 -33.68 8.57 10.84
CA ASP A 111 -35.04 8.17 11.14
C ASP A 111 -35.08 7.03 12.17
N GLN A 112 -35.77 7.28 13.29
CA GLN A 112 -35.91 6.33 14.39
C GLN A 112 -36.82 5.15 14.02
N ASP A 113 -37.86 5.36 13.21
CA ASP A 113 -38.79 4.32 12.81
C ASP A 113 -38.12 3.34 11.83
N PHE A 114 -37.38 3.89 10.85
CA PHE A 114 -36.49 3.10 10.01
C PHE A 114 -35.50 2.30 10.85
N THR A 115 -34.76 2.95 11.74
CA THR A 115 -33.72 2.31 12.57
C THR A 115 -34.27 1.14 13.37
N LYS A 116 -35.41 1.33 14.05
CA LYS A 116 -36.04 0.28 14.87
C LYS A 116 -36.43 -0.94 14.04
N LYS A 117 -37.09 -0.72 12.89
CA LYS A 117 -37.49 -1.81 11.99
C LYS A 117 -36.30 -2.47 11.31
N PHE A 118 -35.30 -1.70 10.90
CA PHE A 118 -34.06 -2.22 10.32
C PHE A 118 -33.37 -3.19 11.26
N ILE A 119 -33.16 -2.78 12.51
CA ILE A 119 -32.50 -3.59 13.53
C ILE A 119 -33.30 -4.86 13.86
N THR A 120 -34.64 -4.77 13.88
CA THR A 120 -35.49 -5.90 14.28
C THR A 120 -35.68 -6.92 13.15
N ASP A 121 -35.89 -6.45 11.91
CA ASP A 121 -36.44 -7.29 10.83
C ASP A 121 -35.45 -7.58 9.68
N HIS A 122 -34.41 -6.76 9.53
CA HIS A 122 -33.60 -6.71 8.31
C HIS A 122 -32.09 -6.87 8.51
N ILE A 123 -31.50 -6.30 9.57
CA ILE A 123 -30.04 -6.22 9.74
C ILE A 123 -29.36 -7.61 9.75
N SER A 124 -29.99 -8.64 10.33
CA SER A 124 -29.45 -10.01 10.30
C SER A 124 -29.41 -10.57 8.89
N LYS A 125 -30.44 -10.31 8.07
CA LYS A 125 -30.50 -10.78 6.68
C LYS A 125 -29.46 -10.06 5.83
N VAL A 126 -29.25 -8.76 6.08
CA VAL A 126 -28.20 -7.98 5.42
C VAL A 126 -26.81 -8.54 5.77
N LEU A 127 -26.57 -8.86 7.05
CA LEU A 127 -25.33 -9.53 7.47
C LEU A 127 -25.13 -10.86 6.74
N ASP A 128 -26.18 -11.70 6.66
CA ASP A 128 -26.12 -12.98 5.96
C ASP A 128 -25.81 -12.81 4.47
N MET A 129 -26.44 -11.83 3.80
CA MET A 129 -26.15 -11.49 2.42
C MET A 129 -24.67 -11.11 2.24
N CYS A 130 -24.15 -10.21 3.08
CA CYS A 130 -22.76 -9.75 2.98
C CYS A 130 -21.76 -10.91 3.17
N ILE A 131 -21.95 -11.77 4.18
CA ILE A 131 -21.03 -12.89 4.45
C ILE A 131 -21.16 -14.00 3.39
N SER A 132 -22.32 -14.11 2.73
CA SER A 132 -22.54 -15.09 1.66
C SER A 132 -21.91 -14.70 0.32
N ALA A 133 -21.53 -13.44 0.14
CA ALA A 133 -20.84 -12.96 -1.06
C ALA A 133 -19.44 -13.58 -1.14
N LYS A 134 -19.27 -14.56 -2.04
CA LYS A 134 -18.03 -15.34 -2.20
C LYS A 134 -17.58 -15.56 -3.64
N SER A 135 -18.46 -15.34 -4.63
CA SER A 135 -18.20 -15.77 -6.01
C SER A 135 -17.76 -14.64 -6.93
N ASN A 136 -18.40 -13.47 -6.84
CA ASN A 136 -18.13 -12.32 -7.72
C ASN A 136 -17.31 -11.24 -6.97
N PRO A 137 -16.14 -10.81 -7.51
CA PRO A 137 -15.34 -9.74 -6.90
C PRO A 137 -16.10 -8.44 -6.63
N TYR A 138 -16.98 -8.03 -7.54
CA TYR A 138 -17.77 -6.80 -7.37
C TYR A 138 -18.82 -6.94 -6.27
N GLU A 139 -19.45 -8.12 -6.17
CA GLU A 139 -20.37 -8.45 -5.08
C GLU A 139 -19.67 -8.46 -3.73
N ILE A 140 -18.48 -9.05 -3.65
CA ILE A 140 -17.66 -9.06 -2.42
C ILE A 140 -17.27 -7.63 -2.01
N ALA A 141 -16.85 -6.81 -2.97
CA ALA A 141 -16.53 -5.41 -2.71
C ALA A 141 -17.75 -4.64 -2.17
N ALA A 142 -18.92 -4.82 -2.79
CA ALA A 142 -20.18 -4.23 -2.32
C ALA A 142 -20.58 -4.74 -0.92
N ALA A 143 -20.36 -6.02 -0.63
CA ALA A 143 -20.62 -6.62 0.67
C ALA A 143 -19.75 -6.00 1.78
N LEU A 144 -18.44 -5.88 1.54
CA LEU A 144 -17.50 -5.27 2.51
C LEU A 144 -17.84 -3.80 2.80
N GLU A 145 -18.22 -3.05 1.77
CA GLU A 145 -18.60 -1.65 1.89
C GLU A 145 -19.93 -1.49 2.65
N THR A 146 -20.92 -2.31 2.30
CA THR A 146 -22.22 -2.37 2.99
C THR A 146 -22.04 -2.74 4.47
N LEU A 147 -21.22 -3.75 4.76
CA LEU A 147 -20.93 -4.18 6.12
C LEU A 147 -20.25 -3.06 6.91
N THR A 148 -19.30 -2.34 6.29
CA THR A 148 -18.66 -1.16 6.89
C THR A 148 -19.66 -0.06 7.23
N ILE A 149 -20.58 0.26 6.30
CA ILE A 149 -21.63 1.27 6.54
C ILE A 149 -22.55 0.83 7.69
N CYS A 150 -22.98 -0.44 7.71
CA CYS A 150 -23.83 -0.96 8.76
C CYS A 150 -23.14 -0.92 10.13
N MET A 151 -21.85 -1.30 10.23
CA MET A 151 -21.10 -1.24 11.48
C MET A 151 -20.91 0.18 12.00
N LYS A 152 -20.70 1.16 11.11
CA LYS A 152 -20.60 2.58 11.49
C LYS A 152 -21.88 3.11 12.11
N ASN A 153 -23.03 2.72 11.56
CA ASN A 153 -24.32 3.27 11.96
C ASN A 153 -24.99 2.48 13.10
N TYR A 154 -24.71 1.18 13.22
CA TYR A 154 -25.33 0.30 14.23
C TYR A 154 -24.29 -0.50 15.03
N PRO A 155 -23.24 0.14 15.59
CA PRO A 155 -22.10 -0.57 16.19
C PRO A 155 -22.50 -1.53 17.32
N VAL A 156 -23.53 -1.19 18.11
CA VAL A 156 -23.98 -2.00 19.25
C VAL A 156 -24.52 -3.36 18.80
N TRP A 157 -25.31 -3.41 17.72
CA TRP A 157 -25.92 -4.65 17.23
C TRP A 157 -24.84 -5.64 16.74
N PHE A 158 -23.78 -5.13 16.12
CA PHE A 158 -22.69 -5.95 15.58
C PHE A 158 -21.80 -6.61 16.64
N THR A 159 -21.88 -6.20 17.90
CA THR A 159 -21.08 -6.78 19.01
C THR A 159 -21.21 -8.29 19.09
N GLN A 160 -22.43 -8.82 19.04
CA GLN A 160 -22.70 -10.26 19.15
C GLN A 160 -22.30 -11.05 17.88
N HIS A 161 -22.02 -10.36 16.78
CA HIS A 161 -21.62 -10.95 15.50
C HIS A 161 -20.15 -10.72 15.18
N LYS A 162 -19.38 -10.09 16.08
CA LYS A 162 -17.98 -9.74 15.87
C LYS A 162 -17.14 -10.94 15.42
N GLY A 163 -17.22 -12.06 16.13
CA GLY A 163 -16.48 -13.27 15.79
C GLY A 163 -16.86 -13.89 14.44
N ARG A 164 -18.13 -13.77 14.02
CA ARG A 164 -18.58 -14.27 12.71
C ARG A 164 -18.01 -13.41 11.57
N ILE A 165 -17.96 -12.09 11.76
CA ILE A 165 -17.38 -11.16 10.79
C ILE A 165 -15.86 -11.32 10.76
N GLU A 166 -15.22 -11.49 11.92
CA GLU A 166 -13.78 -11.75 12.00
C GLU A 166 -13.38 -12.97 11.18
N LYS A 167 -14.09 -14.10 11.34
CA LYS A 167 -13.87 -15.31 10.52
C LYS A 167 -14.08 -15.10 9.03
N TYR A 168 -15.02 -14.22 8.65
CA TYR A 168 -15.18 -13.85 7.24
C TYR A 168 -13.97 -13.04 6.75
N LEU A 169 -13.49 -12.08 7.54
CA LEU A 169 -12.33 -11.25 7.20
C LEU A 169 -11.01 -12.04 7.16
N GLU A 170 -10.86 -13.09 7.98
CA GLU A 170 -9.73 -14.02 7.95
C GLU A 170 -9.53 -14.66 6.56
N THR A 171 -10.62 -14.91 5.83
CA THR A 171 -10.53 -15.48 4.47
C THR A 171 -9.78 -14.57 3.48
N PHE A 172 -9.69 -13.27 3.76
CA PHE A 172 -8.96 -12.30 2.93
C PHE A 172 -7.45 -12.31 3.19
N LEU A 173 -6.95 -13.08 4.17
CA LEU A 173 -5.51 -13.35 4.28
C LEU A 173 -4.98 -14.07 3.04
N ASP A 174 -5.82 -14.83 2.35
CA ASP A 174 -5.52 -15.53 1.09
C ASP A 174 -5.89 -14.72 -0.16
N CYS A 175 -6.36 -13.47 -0.01
CA CYS A 175 -6.77 -12.64 -1.14
C CYS A 175 -5.57 -12.24 -2.01
N THR A 176 -5.76 -12.24 -3.33
CA THR A 176 -4.75 -11.80 -4.32
C THR A 176 -5.07 -10.43 -4.91
N ASP A 177 -6.33 -9.98 -4.80
CA ASP A 177 -6.79 -8.67 -5.24
C ASP A 177 -6.47 -7.60 -4.19
N LYS A 178 -5.64 -6.63 -4.58
CA LYS A 178 -5.17 -5.56 -3.69
C LYS A 178 -6.27 -4.59 -3.28
N ASP A 179 -7.20 -4.27 -4.17
CA ASP A 179 -8.26 -3.30 -3.89
C ASP A 179 -9.31 -3.92 -2.97
N MET A 180 -9.62 -5.20 -3.19
CA MET A 180 -10.48 -5.99 -2.31
C MET A 180 -9.86 -6.14 -0.91
N LEU A 181 -8.56 -6.43 -0.83
CA LEU A 181 -7.83 -6.50 0.44
C LEU A 181 -7.87 -5.18 1.22
N VAL A 182 -7.79 -4.02 0.54
CA VAL A 182 -7.92 -2.71 1.19
C VAL A 182 -9.32 -2.54 1.78
N LYS A 183 -10.38 -2.89 1.05
CA LYS A 183 -11.76 -2.87 1.56
C LYS A 183 -11.93 -3.81 2.76
N ALA A 184 -11.36 -5.02 2.71
CA ALA A 184 -11.40 -5.97 3.82
C ALA A 184 -10.66 -5.43 5.06
N ALA A 185 -9.51 -4.80 4.85
CA ALA A 185 -8.74 -4.17 5.92
C ALA A 185 -9.49 -2.98 6.56
N GLN A 186 -10.20 -2.17 5.77
CA GLN A 186 -11.07 -1.11 6.28
C GLN A 186 -12.23 -1.70 7.09
N CYS A 187 -12.87 -2.75 6.60
CA CYS A 187 -13.92 -3.46 7.31
C CYS A 187 -13.42 -4.00 8.66
N CYS A 188 -12.22 -4.59 8.71
CA CYS A 188 -11.57 -5.04 9.95
C CYS A 188 -11.30 -3.88 10.93
N HIS A 189 -10.87 -2.73 10.42
CA HIS A 189 -10.66 -1.53 11.24
C HIS A 189 -11.96 -1.02 11.89
N TYR A 190 -13.06 -1.00 11.15
CA TYR A 190 -14.37 -0.63 11.71
C TYR A 190 -14.96 -1.70 12.63
N LEU A 191 -14.63 -2.97 12.43
CA LEU A 191 -15.01 -4.05 13.34
C LEU A 191 -14.48 -3.82 14.77
N GLN A 192 -13.34 -3.14 14.94
CA GLN A 192 -12.83 -2.82 16.27
C GLN A 192 -13.59 -1.69 16.98
N GLN A 193 -14.47 -1.01 16.26
CA GLN A 193 -15.30 0.10 16.75
C GLN A 193 -16.73 -0.35 17.06
N VAL A 194 -17.05 -1.64 16.90
CA VAL A 194 -18.38 -2.17 17.28
C VAL A 194 -18.51 -2.27 18.79
N GLY A 195 -19.75 -2.23 19.28
CA GLY A 195 -20.08 -2.19 20.70
C GLY A 195 -19.99 -0.82 21.34
N ASN A 196 -20.07 -0.80 22.67
CA ASN A 196 -19.97 0.42 23.44
C ASN A 196 -18.51 0.80 23.66
N ALA A 197 -18.19 2.09 23.47
CA ALA A 197 -16.85 2.63 23.68
C ALA A 197 -16.31 2.39 25.11
N GLY A 198 -17.21 2.26 26.09
CA GLY A 198 -16.87 2.24 27.51
C GLY A 198 -16.54 3.65 28.02
N ILE A 199 -16.18 3.74 29.31
CA ILE A 199 -15.72 5.00 29.93
C ILE A 199 -14.42 5.42 29.24
N ASP A 200 -14.34 6.66 28.77
CA ASP A 200 -13.19 7.22 28.04
C ASP A 200 -12.68 6.34 26.88
N GLY A 201 -13.56 5.57 26.25
CA GLY A 201 -13.22 4.73 25.10
C GLY A 201 -12.28 3.56 25.40
N ILE A 202 -12.15 3.13 26.66
CA ILE A 202 -11.27 2.02 27.06
C ILE A 202 -11.54 0.75 26.25
N THR A 203 -12.80 0.41 25.99
CA THR A 203 -13.16 -0.79 25.24
C THR A 203 -12.66 -0.71 23.79
N HIS A 204 -12.80 0.44 23.13
CA HIS A 204 -12.28 0.63 21.78
C HIS A 204 -10.75 0.60 21.76
N ARG A 205 -10.07 1.24 22.72
CA ARG A 205 -8.61 1.16 22.84
C ARG A 205 -8.11 -0.28 22.97
N MET A 206 -8.73 -1.03 23.87
CA MET A 206 -8.41 -2.45 24.08
C MET A 206 -8.70 -3.29 22.84
N ASN A 207 -9.87 -3.13 22.21
CA ASN A 207 -10.21 -3.85 20.97
C ASN A 207 -9.19 -3.58 19.85
N PHE A 208 -8.83 -2.31 19.66
CA PHE A 208 -7.80 -1.92 18.70
C PHE A 208 -6.46 -2.59 19.02
N SER A 209 -6.00 -2.46 20.27
CA SER A 209 -4.72 -3.05 20.70
C SER A 209 -4.72 -4.57 20.53
N THR A 210 -5.76 -5.27 20.97
CA THR A 210 -5.86 -6.73 20.87
C THR A 210 -5.79 -7.19 19.42
N THR A 211 -6.56 -6.57 18.52
CA THR A 211 -6.52 -6.94 17.09
C THR A 211 -5.20 -6.58 16.42
N PHE A 212 -4.64 -5.42 16.75
CA PHE A 212 -3.33 -5.01 16.22
C PHE A 212 -2.23 -6.00 16.65
N THR A 213 -2.21 -6.36 17.93
CA THR A 213 -1.31 -7.38 18.48
C THR A 213 -1.55 -8.74 17.83
N LYS A 214 -2.81 -9.18 17.68
CA LYS A 214 -3.19 -10.43 17.00
C LYS A 214 -2.65 -10.49 15.56
N LEU A 215 -2.73 -9.39 14.80
CA LEU A 215 -2.14 -9.28 13.46
C LEU A 215 -0.61 -9.39 13.48
N CYS A 216 0.06 -8.75 14.45
CA CYS A 216 1.51 -8.86 14.63
C CYS A 216 1.92 -10.30 14.95
N VAL A 217 1.20 -10.99 15.84
CA VAL A 217 1.44 -12.40 16.19
C VAL A 217 1.22 -13.31 14.97
N THR A 218 0.14 -13.11 14.20
CA THR A 218 -0.07 -13.85 12.94
C THR A 218 1.08 -13.63 11.96
N ALA A 219 1.53 -12.39 11.78
CA ALA A 219 2.66 -12.09 10.89
C ALA A 219 3.97 -12.74 11.37
N HIS A 220 4.21 -12.80 12.69
CA HIS A 220 5.34 -13.52 13.26
C HIS A 220 5.28 -15.01 12.94
N LYS A 221 4.15 -15.67 13.16
CA LYS A 221 3.96 -17.10 12.83
C LYS A 221 4.17 -17.38 11.35
N LEU A 222 3.62 -16.55 10.48
CA LEU A 222 3.85 -16.69 9.04
C LEU A 222 5.33 -16.48 8.67
N LEU A 223 6.07 -15.65 9.42
CA LEU A 223 7.53 -15.55 9.24
C LEU A 223 8.26 -16.79 9.75
N ASP A 224 7.79 -17.47 10.80
CA ASP A 224 8.33 -18.78 11.21
C ASP A 224 8.17 -19.79 10.07
N ASP A 225 6.98 -19.87 9.49
CA ASP A 225 6.69 -20.74 8.34
C ASP A 225 7.53 -20.35 7.10
N PHE A 226 7.72 -19.05 6.87
CA PHE A 226 8.51 -18.55 5.73
C PHE A 226 10.02 -18.76 5.92
N PHE A 227 10.51 -18.76 7.16
CA PHE A 227 11.92 -18.91 7.51
C PHE A 227 12.30 -20.32 8.01
N GLU A 228 11.44 -21.32 7.85
CA GLU A 228 11.67 -22.69 8.34
C GLU A 228 13.05 -23.27 7.94
N ASN A 229 13.55 -22.92 6.75
CA ASN A 229 14.83 -23.38 6.22
C ASN A 229 15.99 -22.37 6.39
N GLU A 230 15.76 -21.27 7.10
CA GLU A 230 16.73 -20.20 7.33
C GLU A 230 17.23 -20.20 8.78
N SER A 231 18.48 -19.80 8.98
CA SER A 231 19.03 -19.62 10.33
C SER A 231 18.74 -18.21 10.85
N GLU A 232 17.79 -18.10 11.77
CA GLU A 232 17.56 -16.86 12.51
C GLU A 232 18.57 -16.71 13.66
N MET A 233 19.28 -15.56 13.70
CA MET A 233 20.27 -15.28 14.75
C MET A 233 19.62 -14.99 16.12
N GLU A 234 18.32 -14.67 16.16
CA GLU A 234 17.56 -14.43 17.38
C GLU A 234 16.21 -15.17 17.27
N HIS A 235 16.00 -16.24 18.04
CA HIS A 235 14.68 -16.86 18.14
C HIS A 235 13.71 -15.90 18.84
N TYR A 236 12.69 -15.46 18.10
CA TYR A 236 11.64 -14.62 18.67
C TYR A 236 10.61 -15.49 19.37
N ASN A 237 10.49 -15.36 20.69
CA ASN A 237 9.42 -16.00 21.44
C ASN A 237 8.10 -15.31 21.09
N ILE A 238 7.31 -15.95 20.23
CA ILE A 238 5.97 -15.49 19.88
C ILE A 238 5.16 -15.41 21.18
N PRO A 239 4.50 -14.27 21.48
CA PRO A 239 3.58 -14.18 22.60
C PRO A 239 2.54 -15.30 22.53
N VAL A 240 2.10 -15.82 23.69
CA VAL A 240 1.03 -16.85 23.81
C VAL A 240 -0.36 -16.28 23.41
N GLU A 241 -0.39 -15.06 22.91
CA GLU A 241 -1.62 -14.37 22.51
C GLU A 241 -2.25 -15.05 21.28
N GLU A 242 -3.56 -14.83 21.12
CA GLU A 242 -4.32 -15.37 20.00
C GLU A 242 -3.77 -14.87 18.66
N HIS A 243 -3.92 -15.68 17.62
CA HIS A 243 -3.56 -15.38 16.24
C HIS A 243 -4.77 -15.64 15.35
N PHE A 244 -4.83 -14.99 14.19
CA PHE A 244 -5.82 -15.31 13.18
C PHE A 244 -5.58 -16.71 12.63
N GLU A 245 -6.66 -17.49 12.54
CA GLU A 245 -6.62 -18.79 11.89
C GLU A 245 -6.50 -18.59 10.37
N TYR A 246 -5.70 -19.44 9.73
CA TYR A 246 -5.56 -19.49 8.29
C TYR A 246 -5.54 -20.94 7.84
N LEU A 247 -6.02 -21.20 6.62
CA LEU A 247 -6.12 -22.56 6.11
C LEU A 247 -4.72 -23.19 6.00
N GLU A 248 -4.50 -24.33 6.64
CA GLU A 248 -3.30 -25.14 6.40
C GLU A 248 -3.34 -25.69 4.97
N LEU A 249 -2.26 -25.46 4.22
CA LEU A 249 -2.19 -25.82 2.82
C LEU A 249 -1.30 -27.06 2.64
N HIS A 250 -1.88 -28.15 2.16
CA HIS A 250 -1.16 -29.33 1.69
C HIS A 250 -0.80 -29.17 0.21
N LEU A 251 0.04 -28.18 -0.10
CA LEU A 251 0.48 -27.88 -1.47
C LEU A 251 1.97 -28.20 -1.65
N ASP A 252 2.44 -28.16 -2.91
CA ASP A 252 3.86 -28.23 -3.25
C ASP A 252 4.65 -27.12 -2.51
N SER A 253 5.89 -27.39 -2.11
CA SER A 253 6.74 -26.48 -1.31
C SER A 253 6.83 -25.05 -1.87
N GLN A 254 6.95 -24.90 -3.19
CA GLN A 254 6.99 -23.59 -3.86
C GLN A 254 5.67 -22.80 -3.72
N LYS A 255 4.53 -23.48 -3.83
CA LYS A 255 3.22 -22.84 -3.69
C LYS A 255 2.96 -22.43 -2.24
N VAL A 256 3.38 -23.28 -1.29
CA VAL A 256 3.34 -22.92 0.14
C VAL A 256 4.13 -21.65 0.38
N LEU A 257 5.36 -21.55 -0.13
CA LEU A 257 6.19 -20.35 0.02
C LEU A 257 5.53 -19.08 -0.54
N GLN A 258 4.95 -19.15 -1.74
CA GLN A 258 4.26 -18.02 -2.36
C GLN A 258 3.01 -17.60 -1.59
N VAL A 259 2.21 -18.56 -1.13
CA VAL A 259 1.00 -18.26 -0.37
C VAL A 259 1.35 -17.69 1.01
N THR A 260 2.34 -18.24 1.71
CA THR A 260 2.83 -17.69 2.98
C THR A 260 3.34 -16.27 2.80
N ALA A 261 4.12 -16.00 1.75
CA ALA A 261 4.55 -14.63 1.43
C ALA A 261 3.36 -13.69 1.19
N ASN A 262 2.34 -14.14 0.43
CA ASN A 262 1.13 -13.38 0.19
C ASN A 262 0.38 -13.06 1.49
N ARG A 263 0.19 -14.07 2.36
CA ARG A 263 -0.43 -13.92 3.70
C ARG A 263 0.31 -12.92 4.56
N ILE A 264 1.64 -12.94 4.57
CA ILE A 264 2.46 -11.94 5.28
C ILE A 264 2.15 -10.55 4.72
N THR A 265 2.24 -10.37 3.40
CA THR A 265 1.97 -9.06 2.79
C THR A 265 0.56 -8.57 3.05
N ASN A 266 -0.41 -9.47 3.12
CA ASN A 266 -1.79 -9.16 3.45
C ASN A 266 -1.93 -8.72 4.91
N CYS A 267 -1.35 -9.46 5.86
CA CYS A 267 -1.29 -9.03 7.27
C CYS A 267 -0.69 -7.63 7.43
N LEU A 268 0.41 -7.34 6.73
CA LEU A 268 1.03 -6.02 6.74
C LEU A 268 0.11 -4.93 6.15
N GLN A 269 -0.72 -5.28 5.15
CA GLN A 269 -1.71 -4.37 4.61
C GLN A 269 -2.85 -4.09 5.60
N PHE A 270 -3.31 -5.09 6.36
CA PHE A 270 -4.26 -4.88 7.46
C PHE A 270 -3.69 -3.94 8.52
N LEU A 271 -2.45 -4.18 8.99
CA LEU A 271 -1.75 -3.32 9.95
C LEU A 271 -1.61 -1.88 9.42
N LYS A 272 -1.22 -1.74 8.14
CA LYS A 272 -1.10 -0.44 7.48
C LYS A 272 -2.42 0.32 7.47
N THR A 273 -3.52 -0.32 7.10
CA THR A 273 -4.85 0.30 7.08
C THR A 273 -5.29 0.72 8.49
N MET A 274 -5.07 -0.13 9.50
CA MET A 274 -5.37 0.22 10.90
C MET A 274 -4.60 1.45 11.39
N LEU A 275 -3.36 1.68 10.91
CA LEU A 275 -2.60 2.88 11.25
C LEU A 275 -3.08 4.14 10.52
N LEU A 276 -3.51 4.02 9.25
CA LEU A 276 -3.92 5.17 8.42
C LEU A 276 -5.35 5.65 8.68
N GLU A 277 -6.28 4.74 8.95
CA GLU A 277 -7.71 5.08 9.08
C GLU A 277 -8.02 5.82 10.38
N GLY A 278 -9.01 6.72 10.34
CA GLY A 278 -9.46 7.45 11.53
C GLY A 278 -10.05 6.52 12.60
N TYR A 279 -9.74 6.76 13.88
CA TYR A 279 -10.27 5.97 15.00
C TYR A 279 -10.92 6.93 16.03
N PRO A 280 -12.06 6.58 16.63
CA PRO A 280 -12.81 7.49 17.51
C PRO A 280 -12.05 7.88 18.78
N VAL A 281 -11.04 7.10 19.17
CA VAL A 281 -10.20 7.34 20.34
C VAL A 281 -8.72 7.22 19.98
N ALA A 282 -7.84 7.62 20.91
CA ALA A 282 -6.40 7.43 20.74
C ALA A 282 -6.09 5.94 20.53
N LYS A 283 -5.31 5.62 19.48
CA LYS A 283 -4.92 4.24 19.17
C LYS A 283 -3.89 3.75 20.19
N GLU A 284 -4.23 2.69 20.91
CA GLU A 284 -3.31 2.02 21.82
C GLU A 284 -2.46 1.02 21.02
N ILE A 285 -1.19 1.35 20.82
CA ILE A 285 -0.23 0.54 20.08
C ILE A 285 0.95 0.27 21.00
N LYS A 286 1.35 -1.00 21.11
CA LYS A 286 2.60 -1.40 21.77
C LYS A 286 3.75 -1.30 20.76
N PRO A 287 4.62 -0.27 20.81
CA PRO A 287 5.59 -0.02 19.75
C PRO A 287 6.57 -1.17 19.51
N LEU A 288 6.92 -1.90 20.57
CA LEU A 288 7.84 -3.03 20.49
C LEU A 288 7.33 -4.16 19.61
N GLU A 289 6.03 -4.45 19.59
CA GLU A 289 5.47 -5.55 18.80
C GLU A 289 5.69 -5.30 17.30
N LEU A 290 5.39 -4.09 16.84
CA LEU A 290 5.60 -3.71 15.45
C LEU A 290 7.09 -3.61 15.11
N LEU A 291 7.90 -3.01 15.99
CA LEU A 291 9.34 -2.86 15.73
C LEU A 291 10.06 -4.21 15.69
N ASN A 292 9.67 -5.17 16.55
CA ASN A 292 10.21 -6.53 16.54
C ASN A 292 9.86 -7.25 15.24
N LEU A 293 8.62 -7.10 14.75
CA LEU A 293 8.20 -7.64 13.46
C LEU A 293 9.06 -7.09 12.31
N VAL A 294 9.26 -5.77 12.25
CA VAL A 294 10.10 -5.13 11.23
C VAL A 294 11.56 -5.58 11.36
N LYS A 295 12.13 -5.60 12.57
CA LYS A 295 13.50 -6.06 12.83
C LYS A 295 13.70 -7.48 12.34
N ARG A 296 12.79 -8.40 12.69
CA ARG A 296 12.84 -9.82 12.31
C ARG A 296 12.74 -10.00 10.79
N GLY A 297 11.70 -9.45 10.16
CA GLY A 297 11.52 -9.61 8.70
C GLY A 297 12.62 -8.93 7.86
N CYS A 298 13.26 -7.90 8.41
CA CYS A 298 14.44 -7.28 7.80
C CYS A 298 15.77 -7.91 8.23
N ALA A 299 15.82 -8.92 9.11
CA ALA A 299 17.08 -9.48 9.60
C ALA A 299 17.75 -10.39 8.56
N ILE A 300 16.97 -11.17 7.81
CA ILE A 300 17.48 -12.16 6.87
C ILE A 300 17.73 -11.53 5.50
N HIS A 301 18.79 -11.98 4.82
CA HIS A 301 19.04 -11.66 3.42
C HIS A 301 19.76 -12.83 2.73
N LYS A 302 19.16 -13.34 1.66
CA LYS A 302 19.81 -14.22 0.70
C LYS A 302 20.10 -13.45 -0.59
N CYS A 303 21.37 -13.43 -1.00
CA CYS A 303 21.82 -12.74 -2.21
C CYS A 303 21.62 -13.64 -3.43
N ALA A 304 20.62 -13.33 -4.27
CA ALA A 304 20.32 -14.07 -5.49
C ALA A 304 21.52 -14.15 -6.46
N SER A 305 22.42 -13.16 -6.46
CA SER A 305 23.57 -13.10 -7.37
C SER A 305 24.87 -13.75 -6.85
N ALA A 306 24.91 -14.24 -5.60
CA ALA A 306 26.16 -14.70 -4.97
C ALA A 306 26.49 -16.17 -5.25
N ASN A 307 25.49 -17.00 -5.56
CA ASN A 307 25.66 -18.45 -5.68
C ASN A 307 25.34 -18.90 -7.11
N ARG A 308 26.33 -19.46 -7.80
CA ARG A 308 26.18 -20.04 -9.14
C ARG A 308 25.43 -21.38 -9.15
N GLU A 309 25.13 -21.92 -7.97
CA GLU A 309 24.39 -23.16 -7.72
C GLU A 309 23.02 -22.90 -7.07
N ASN A 310 22.50 -21.66 -7.15
CA ASN A 310 21.19 -21.36 -6.56
C ASN A 310 20.08 -22.15 -7.26
N SER A 311 19.32 -22.89 -6.46
CA SER A 311 18.06 -23.48 -6.89
C SER A 311 17.09 -22.37 -7.30
N LEU A 312 16.13 -22.68 -8.20
CA LEU A 312 15.05 -21.74 -8.54
C LEU A 312 14.27 -21.28 -7.30
N ASP A 313 14.22 -22.14 -6.26
CA ASP A 313 13.54 -21.88 -4.99
C ASP A 313 14.23 -20.79 -4.18
N ASP A 314 15.57 -20.78 -4.11
CA ASP A 314 16.34 -19.74 -3.43
C ASP A 314 16.17 -18.37 -4.11
N TYR A 315 16.05 -18.36 -5.44
CA TYR A 315 15.77 -17.15 -6.19
C TYR A 315 14.37 -16.61 -5.88
N ILE A 316 13.34 -17.47 -5.94
CA ILE A 316 11.95 -17.10 -5.63
C ILE A 316 11.85 -16.59 -4.19
N PHE A 317 12.46 -17.29 -3.23
CA PHE A 317 12.55 -16.86 -1.83
C PHE A 317 13.13 -15.44 -1.70
N SER A 318 14.27 -15.18 -2.35
CA SER A 318 14.95 -13.89 -2.29
C SER A 318 14.08 -12.75 -2.84
N VAL A 319 13.34 -12.99 -3.93
CA VAL A 319 12.41 -12.01 -4.53
C VAL A 319 11.22 -11.74 -3.61
N LEU A 320 10.58 -12.80 -3.08
CA LEU A 320 9.45 -12.67 -2.16
C LEU A 320 9.84 -11.96 -0.86
N LEU A 321 11.00 -12.32 -0.28
CA LEU A 321 11.56 -11.69 0.90
C LEU A 321 11.80 -10.20 0.67
N THR A 322 12.38 -9.83 -0.48
CA THR A 322 12.61 -8.42 -0.81
C THR A 322 11.28 -7.64 -0.85
N ASN A 323 10.22 -8.21 -1.43
CA ASN A 323 8.89 -7.59 -1.43
C ASN A 323 8.33 -7.43 -0.01
N ILE A 324 8.44 -8.44 0.84
CA ILE A 324 8.03 -8.37 2.25
C ILE A 324 8.79 -7.25 2.98
N GLN A 325 10.11 -7.15 2.77
CA GLN A 325 10.94 -6.11 3.38
C GLN A 325 10.54 -4.70 2.94
N VAL A 326 10.21 -4.50 1.65
CA VAL A 326 9.66 -3.23 1.18
C VAL A 326 8.37 -2.88 1.93
N LYS A 327 7.46 -3.84 2.12
CA LYS A 327 6.20 -3.62 2.84
C LYS A 327 6.41 -3.32 4.32
N LEU A 328 7.35 -4.00 4.97
CA LEU A 328 7.75 -3.72 6.36
C LEU A 328 8.33 -2.32 6.53
N LEU A 329 9.21 -1.90 5.61
CA LEU A 329 9.77 -0.54 5.63
C LEU A 329 8.70 0.52 5.35
N GLN A 330 7.75 0.27 4.43
CA GLN A 330 6.61 1.15 4.22
C GLN A 330 5.74 1.28 5.49
N LEU A 331 5.53 0.18 6.21
CA LEU A 331 4.81 0.18 7.48
C LEU A 331 5.58 0.94 8.56
N LEU A 332 6.90 0.75 8.66
CA LEU A 332 7.77 1.50 9.57
C LEU A 332 7.73 3.00 9.29
N ARG A 333 7.71 3.41 8.02
CA ARG A 333 7.58 4.82 7.63
C ARG A 333 6.29 5.44 8.18
N ILE A 334 5.16 4.74 7.98
CA ILE A 334 3.85 5.19 8.48
C ILE A 334 3.89 5.27 10.01
N PHE A 335 4.49 4.29 10.66
CA PHE A 335 4.63 4.26 12.10
C PHE A 335 5.50 5.42 12.63
N ILE A 336 6.62 5.75 11.96
CA ILE A 336 7.45 6.91 12.30
C ILE A 336 6.68 8.21 12.15
N PHE A 337 5.92 8.35 11.07
CA PHE A 337 5.14 9.55 10.80
C PHE A 337 4.08 9.84 11.87
N TRP A 338 3.36 8.81 12.33
CA TRP A 338 2.32 8.95 13.36
C TRP A 338 2.89 8.90 14.79
N GLY A 339 3.93 8.10 15.03
CA GLY A 339 4.53 7.92 16.34
C GLY A 339 5.39 9.10 16.78
N GLN A 340 6.02 9.82 15.85
CA GLN A 340 6.85 11.02 16.11
C GLN A 340 7.75 10.87 17.36
N SER A 341 7.59 11.75 18.34
CA SER A 341 8.37 11.77 19.59
C SER A 341 8.15 10.56 20.49
N ASN A 342 7.03 9.85 20.36
CA ASN A 342 6.74 8.65 21.16
C ASN A 342 7.67 7.49 20.81
N LEU A 343 8.40 7.57 19.70
CA LEU A 343 9.36 6.56 19.27
C LEU A 343 10.79 6.81 19.77
N PHE A 344 11.06 7.94 20.45
CA PHE A 344 12.40 8.22 20.97
C PHE A 344 12.96 7.17 21.93
N PRO A 345 12.18 6.53 22.82
CA PRO A 345 12.67 5.42 23.64
C PRO A 345 13.19 4.23 22.81
N TYR A 346 12.70 4.07 21.58
CA TYR A 346 13.05 2.99 20.65
C TYR A 346 13.98 3.45 19.53
N SER A 347 14.53 4.66 19.62
CA SER A 347 15.35 5.30 18.59
C SER A 347 16.54 4.46 18.13
N PHE A 348 17.19 3.74 19.05
CA PHE A 348 18.29 2.84 18.72
C PHE A 348 17.85 1.70 17.80
N MET A 349 16.71 1.07 18.09
CA MET A 349 16.19 -0.05 17.30
C MET A 349 15.77 0.40 15.91
N VAL A 350 15.03 1.52 15.83
CA VAL A 350 14.63 2.11 14.54
C VAL A 350 15.85 2.45 13.70
N THR A 351 16.83 3.15 14.28
CA THR A 351 18.06 3.52 13.58
C THR A 351 18.84 2.29 13.12
N LYS A 352 18.98 1.27 13.96
CA LYS A 352 19.72 0.04 13.62
C LYS A 352 19.10 -0.65 12.42
N VAL A 353 17.77 -0.86 12.41
CA VAL A 353 17.07 -1.49 11.28
C VAL A 353 17.25 -0.69 9.99
N LEU A 354 17.20 0.64 10.07
CA LEU A 354 17.38 1.50 8.90
C LEU A 354 18.80 1.50 8.36
N VAL A 355 19.81 1.51 9.25
CA VAL A 355 21.23 1.41 8.86
C VAL A 355 21.52 0.04 8.26
N ASP A 356 20.98 -1.04 8.83
CA ASP A 356 21.15 -2.39 8.29
C ASP A 356 20.50 -2.51 6.89
N ALA A 357 19.31 -1.94 6.70
CA ALA A 357 18.66 -1.88 5.38
C ALA A 357 19.45 -1.03 4.36
N PHE A 358 20.01 0.09 4.80
CA PHE A 358 20.84 0.97 3.98
C PHE A 358 22.17 0.32 3.56
N ASN A 359 22.88 -0.31 4.50
CA ASN A 359 24.12 -1.02 4.22
C ASN A 359 23.90 -2.20 3.25
N ARG A 360 22.73 -2.84 3.27
CA ARG A 360 22.35 -3.88 2.30
C ARG A 360 22.10 -3.33 0.91
N ASN A 361 21.47 -2.16 0.80
CA ASN A 361 21.36 -1.45 -0.48
C ASN A 361 22.74 -1.24 -1.13
N GLN A 362 23.76 -0.96 -0.32
CA GLN A 362 25.11 -0.66 -0.83
C GLN A 362 25.98 -1.88 -1.08
N SER A 363 25.81 -2.95 -0.31
CA SER A 363 26.67 -4.13 -0.40
C SER A 363 26.20 -5.17 -1.41
N CYS A 364 24.91 -5.22 -1.74
CA CYS A 364 24.33 -6.29 -2.56
C CYS A 364 23.69 -5.80 -3.86
N ASN A 365 24.08 -6.42 -5.00
CA ASN A 365 23.55 -6.07 -6.32
C ASN A 365 22.04 -6.32 -6.45
N CYS A 366 21.47 -7.29 -5.71
CA CYS A 366 20.04 -7.58 -5.74
C CYS A 366 19.19 -6.40 -5.26
N PHE A 367 19.69 -5.63 -4.28
CA PHE A 367 19.01 -4.42 -3.80
C PHE A 367 19.37 -3.19 -4.63
N LYS A 368 20.60 -3.10 -5.16
CA LYS A 368 20.99 -2.02 -6.09
C LYS A 368 20.13 -1.95 -7.34
N GLN A 369 19.67 -3.10 -7.83
CA GLN A 369 18.82 -3.19 -9.01
C GLN A 369 17.33 -3.01 -8.69
N ASN A 370 16.94 -3.03 -7.41
CA ASN A 370 15.55 -2.89 -6.99
C ASN A 370 15.25 -1.44 -6.60
N GLN A 371 14.83 -0.64 -7.58
CA GLN A 371 14.46 0.77 -7.40
C GLN A 371 13.43 0.98 -6.27
N VAL A 372 12.42 0.11 -6.18
CA VAL A 372 11.35 0.24 -5.18
C VAL A 372 11.90 0.12 -3.75
N TYR A 373 12.86 -0.78 -3.55
CA TYR A 373 13.54 -0.95 -2.27
C TYR A 373 14.37 0.28 -1.92
N GLN A 374 15.20 0.74 -2.86
CA GLN A 374 16.03 1.94 -2.70
C GLN A 374 15.21 3.16 -2.31
N GLU A 375 14.20 3.49 -3.11
CA GLU A 375 13.31 4.61 -2.83
C GLU A 375 12.66 4.51 -1.46
N THR A 376 12.24 3.30 -1.06
CA THR A 376 11.59 3.08 0.22
C THR A 376 12.56 3.34 1.36
N VAL A 377 13.78 2.78 1.32
CA VAL A 377 14.82 2.98 2.34
C VAL A 377 15.15 4.47 2.49
N PHE A 378 15.41 5.17 1.40
CA PHE A 378 15.70 6.61 1.45
C PHE A 378 14.53 7.43 1.99
N LYS A 379 13.29 7.12 1.56
CA LYS A 379 12.10 7.80 2.09
C LYS A 379 12.00 7.57 3.60
N VAL A 380 12.18 6.36 4.11
CA VAL A 380 12.07 6.08 5.55
C VAL A 380 13.18 6.78 6.34
N LEU A 381 14.42 6.76 5.84
CA LEU A 381 15.55 7.50 6.43
C LEU A 381 15.24 9.00 6.50
N LYS A 382 14.71 9.58 5.42
CA LYS A 382 14.33 11.00 5.35
C LYS A 382 13.37 11.37 6.49
N TYR A 383 12.28 10.61 6.66
CA TYR A 383 11.33 10.86 7.75
C TYR A 383 11.93 10.62 9.14
N TRP A 384 12.78 9.61 9.30
CA TRP A 384 13.42 9.37 10.59
C TRP A 384 14.35 10.52 11.00
N PHE A 385 15.14 11.07 10.08
CA PHE A 385 15.99 12.23 10.37
C PHE A 385 15.18 13.50 10.68
N GLN A 386 14.05 13.72 9.99
CA GLN A 386 13.11 14.79 10.32
C GLN A 386 12.59 14.70 11.76
N VAL A 387 12.17 13.51 12.18
CA VAL A 387 11.58 13.29 13.51
C VAL A 387 12.64 13.29 14.61
N SER A 388 13.79 12.65 14.36
CA SER A 388 14.86 12.48 15.36
C SER A 388 15.69 13.74 15.60
N LYS A 389 15.62 14.75 14.71
CA LYS A 389 16.40 16.00 14.78
C LYS A 389 17.87 15.75 15.20
N CYS A 390 18.47 14.69 14.66
CA CYS A 390 19.85 14.28 14.92
C CYS A 390 20.19 13.69 16.31
N SER A 391 19.22 13.14 17.06
CA SER A 391 19.49 12.28 18.24
C SER A 391 20.15 10.93 17.89
N VAL A 392 20.40 10.70 16.59
CA VAL A 392 21.10 9.52 16.07
C VAL A 392 22.59 9.57 16.42
N LYS A 393 23.18 8.44 16.79
CA LYS A 393 24.61 8.35 17.12
C LYS A 393 25.48 8.87 15.94
N PRO A 394 26.51 9.69 16.18
CA PRO A 394 27.34 10.29 15.12
C PRO A 394 27.99 9.25 14.18
N GLN A 395 28.35 8.08 14.71
CA GLN A 395 28.93 6.98 13.92
C GLN A 395 27.97 6.43 12.84
N LEU A 396 26.67 6.38 13.16
CA LEU A 396 25.66 5.88 12.23
C LEU A 396 25.30 6.96 11.20
N GLN A 397 25.32 8.24 11.61
CA GLN A 397 25.20 9.37 10.68
C GLN A 397 26.35 9.39 9.67
N GLU A 398 27.59 9.16 10.12
CA GLU A 398 28.78 9.12 9.26
C GLU A 398 28.69 7.99 8.21
N GLN A 399 28.26 6.79 8.60
CA GLN A 399 28.05 5.67 7.67
C GLN A 399 26.98 5.98 6.60
N ILE A 400 25.86 6.57 7.01
CA ILE A 400 24.79 6.97 6.09
C ILE A 400 25.27 8.03 5.11
N ILE A 401 26.00 9.05 5.59
CA ILE A 401 26.52 10.14 4.75
C ILE A 401 27.54 9.61 3.74
N ILE A 402 28.52 8.80 4.17
CA ILE A 402 29.52 8.19 3.27
C ILE A 402 28.83 7.35 2.19
N GLY A 403 27.82 6.57 2.59
CA GLY A 403 27.05 5.76 1.68
C GLY A 403 26.27 6.58 0.65
N ILE A 404 25.59 7.65 1.08
CA ILE A 404 24.85 8.57 0.19
C ILE A 404 25.82 9.20 -0.82
N ILE A 405 27.00 9.65 -0.37
CA ILE A 405 28.03 10.22 -1.23
C ILE A 405 28.49 9.21 -2.28
N SER A 406 28.64 7.93 -1.91
CA SER A 406 29.03 6.87 -2.86
C SER A 406 27.97 6.54 -3.91
N GLU A 407 26.68 6.81 -3.64
CA GLU A 407 25.59 6.73 -4.63
C GLU A 407 25.47 7.99 -5.50
N ILE A 408 25.87 9.16 -4.98
CA ILE A 408 25.88 10.44 -5.72
C ILE A 408 27.11 10.55 -6.63
N GLU A 409 28.25 9.94 -6.28
CA GLU A 409 29.46 9.98 -7.10
C GLU A 409 29.24 9.15 -8.38
N PRO A 410 29.16 9.80 -9.56
CA PRO A 410 28.93 9.06 -10.80
C PRO A 410 30.07 8.09 -11.03
N ALA A 411 29.74 6.84 -11.40
CA ALA A 411 30.73 5.85 -11.78
C ALA A 411 31.68 6.47 -12.81
N LYS A 412 32.95 6.65 -12.44
CA LYS A 412 33.96 7.28 -13.30
C LYS A 412 33.93 6.56 -14.65
N SER A 413 33.36 7.20 -15.67
CA SER A 413 33.50 6.75 -17.03
C SER A 413 34.97 6.94 -17.35
N THR A 414 35.77 5.89 -17.22
CA THR A 414 37.06 5.86 -17.89
C THR A 414 36.74 5.78 -19.36
N ILE A 415 36.54 6.94 -19.98
CA ILE A 415 36.58 7.10 -21.42
C ILE A 415 38.02 6.78 -21.80
N SER A 416 38.31 5.53 -22.09
CA SER A 416 39.48 5.22 -22.89
C SER A 416 39.19 5.83 -24.26
N LEU A 417 39.91 6.91 -24.60
CA LEU A 417 39.97 7.42 -25.96
C LEU A 417 40.34 6.25 -26.87
N SER A 418 39.36 5.67 -27.55
CA SER A 418 39.60 4.74 -28.64
C SER A 418 40.21 5.55 -29.77
N ILE A 419 41.54 5.59 -29.80
CA ILE A 419 42.30 6.22 -30.88
C ILE A 419 41.79 5.61 -32.20
N ASN A 420 41.24 6.48 -33.05
CA ASN A 420 40.67 6.16 -34.36
C ASN A 420 41.47 5.06 -35.07
N THR A 421 40.74 4.00 -35.44
CA THR A 421 41.22 2.83 -36.18
C THR A 421 41.78 3.15 -37.57
N GLU A 422 41.67 4.40 -38.03
CA GLU A 422 42.21 4.85 -39.31
C GLU A 422 43.73 5.13 -39.26
N ILE A 423 44.30 5.49 -38.10
CA ILE A 423 45.75 5.77 -37.97
C ILE A 423 46.58 4.47 -37.97
N ASN A 424 45.96 3.32 -37.70
CA ASN A 424 46.64 2.02 -37.59
C ASN A 424 46.75 1.22 -38.89
N GLN A 425 46.38 1.81 -40.04
CA GLN A 425 46.65 1.21 -41.35
C GLN A 425 48.07 1.50 -41.87
N MET A 426 48.78 2.49 -41.29
CA MET A 426 50.13 2.89 -41.73
C MET A 426 51.29 2.35 -40.87
N LYS A 427 51.03 1.44 -39.92
CA LYS A 427 52.10 0.88 -39.05
C LYS A 427 52.48 -0.55 -39.43
N SER A 428 53.80 -0.82 -39.37
CA SER A 428 54.44 -2.11 -39.69
C SER A 428 53.80 -3.31 -38.97
N LYS A 429 53.78 -4.47 -39.64
CA LYS A 429 53.20 -5.76 -39.17
C LYS A 429 53.66 -6.16 -37.75
N LYS A 430 54.84 -5.71 -37.30
CA LYS A 430 55.38 -6.02 -35.96
C LYS A 430 54.75 -5.16 -34.85
N ALA A 431 54.35 -3.93 -35.14
CA ALA A 431 53.67 -3.03 -34.20
C ALA A 431 52.18 -3.42 -34.00
N ARG A 432 51.53 -3.92 -35.07
CA ARG A 432 50.15 -4.45 -34.99
C ARG A 432 50.01 -5.63 -34.04
N ARG A 433 50.96 -6.57 -34.06
CA ARG A 433 50.92 -7.73 -33.15
C ARG A 433 51.12 -7.34 -31.69
N LYS A 434 51.93 -6.31 -31.39
CA LYS A 434 52.14 -5.83 -30.02
C LYS A 434 50.91 -5.09 -29.47
N ALA A 435 50.26 -4.26 -30.28
CA ALA A 435 49.03 -3.56 -29.92
C ALA A 435 47.83 -4.51 -29.72
N VAL A 436 47.74 -5.57 -30.53
CA VAL A 436 46.71 -6.61 -30.35
C VAL A 436 46.96 -7.40 -29.07
N LEU A 437 48.22 -7.75 -28.75
CA LEU A 437 48.56 -8.45 -27.51
C LEU A 437 48.23 -7.60 -26.27
N GLU A 438 48.52 -6.30 -26.29
CA GLU A 438 48.16 -5.36 -25.22
C GLU A 438 46.64 -5.14 -25.10
N SER A 439 45.90 -5.15 -26.21
CA SER A 439 44.42 -5.04 -26.18
C SER A 439 43.73 -6.29 -25.62
N VAL A 440 44.31 -7.47 -25.82
CA VAL A 440 43.79 -8.74 -25.30
C VAL A 440 44.10 -8.88 -23.80
N LEU A 441 45.24 -8.36 -23.33
CA LEU A 441 45.59 -8.33 -21.91
C LEU A 441 44.81 -7.25 -21.12
N GLY A 442 44.36 -6.17 -21.76
CA GLY A 442 43.58 -5.10 -21.12
C GLY A 442 42.07 -5.37 -20.99
N ASN A 443 41.51 -6.31 -21.74
CA ASN A 443 40.05 -6.51 -21.85
C ASN A 443 39.42 -7.46 -20.81
N ASN A 444 40.15 -7.88 -19.78
CA ASN A 444 39.58 -8.67 -18.68
C ASN A 444 38.80 -7.85 -17.64
N LYS A 445 38.63 -6.53 -17.84
CA LYS A 445 37.65 -5.75 -17.09
C LYS A 445 36.32 -5.78 -17.85
N LYS A 446 35.37 -6.58 -17.35
CA LYS A 446 33.97 -6.58 -17.79
C LYS A 446 33.49 -5.12 -17.89
N HIS A 447 33.29 -4.64 -19.12
CA HIS A 447 32.55 -3.42 -19.37
C HIS A 447 31.09 -3.69 -18.96
N ASN A 448 30.67 -3.15 -17.81
CA ASN A 448 29.24 -3.05 -17.50
C ASN A 448 28.66 -2.00 -18.47
N VAL A 449 28.10 -2.47 -19.58
CA VAL A 449 27.27 -1.62 -20.45
C VAL A 449 26.01 -1.34 -19.65
N ILE A 450 25.95 -0.18 -19.00
CA ILE A 450 24.78 0.29 -18.26
C ILE A 450 23.65 0.52 -19.27
N THR A 451 22.62 -0.31 -19.18
CA THR A 451 21.41 -0.20 -19.99
C THR A 451 20.67 1.11 -19.70
N GLN A 452 19.89 1.62 -20.65
CA GLN A 452 19.23 2.92 -20.51
C GLN A 452 18.27 2.96 -19.30
N GLY A 453 17.66 1.82 -18.95
CA GLY A 453 16.86 1.68 -17.72
C GLY A 453 17.67 1.77 -16.42
N GLU A 454 18.92 1.28 -16.39
CA GLU A 454 19.80 1.43 -15.23
C GLU A 454 20.27 2.89 -15.03
N ARG A 455 20.29 3.70 -16.11
CA ARG A 455 20.57 5.15 -16.01
C ARG A 455 19.39 5.92 -15.39
N ASP A 456 18.17 5.61 -15.82
CA ASP A 456 16.96 6.26 -15.28
C ASP A 456 16.74 5.90 -13.80
N ILE A 457 16.99 4.63 -13.42
CA ILE A 457 16.97 4.16 -12.02
C ILE A 457 18.01 4.89 -11.16
N GLY A 458 19.21 5.12 -11.72
CA GLY A 458 20.27 5.89 -11.06
C GLY A 458 19.85 7.35 -10.82
N THR A 459 19.25 8.02 -11.81
CA THR A 459 18.88 9.44 -11.68
C THR A 459 17.80 9.71 -10.63
N ASN A 460 16.76 8.87 -10.53
CA ASN A 460 15.72 9.02 -9.50
C ASN A 460 16.24 8.73 -8.09
N SER A 461 17.11 7.73 -7.96
CA SER A 461 17.76 7.40 -6.69
C SER A 461 18.70 8.52 -6.25
N CYS A 462 19.44 9.14 -7.18
CA CYS A 462 20.28 10.31 -6.92
C CYS A 462 19.45 11.52 -6.45
N ASN A 463 18.30 11.80 -7.07
CA ASN A 463 17.43 12.91 -6.64
C ASN A 463 16.91 12.70 -5.20
N ILE A 464 16.47 11.48 -4.87
CA ILE A 464 15.98 11.16 -3.52
C ILE A 464 17.13 11.16 -2.50
N ALA A 465 18.33 10.72 -2.90
CA ALA A 465 19.53 10.77 -2.07
C ALA A 465 19.99 12.22 -1.80
N LEU A 466 19.92 13.11 -2.81
CA LEU A 466 20.20 14.54 -2.67
C LEU A 466 19.17 15.23 -1.77
N ASP A 467 17.90 14.88 -1.90
CA ASP A 467 16.83 15.32 -1.01
C ASP A 467 17.08 14.91 0.45
N LEU A 468 17.48 13.66 0.66
CA LEU A 468 17.84 13.14 1.99
C LEU A 468 19.05 13.88 2.55
N LEU A 469 20.07 14.13 1.73
CA LEU A 469 21.27 14.86 2.13
C LEU A 469 20.94 16.30 2.52
N THR A 470 20.10 16.99 1.74
CA THR A 470 19.61 18.34 2.04
C THR A 470 18.89 18.36 3.39
N GLN A 471 18.01 17.39 3.62
CA GLN A 471 17.28 17.25 4.88
C GLN A 471 18.22 17.01 6.08
N ILE A 472 19.22 16.15 5.93
CA ILE A 472 20.22 15.90 6.96
C ILE A 472 20.98 17.19 7.26
N LEU A 473 21.38 17.95 6.23
CA LEU A 473 22.10 19.22 6.38
C LEU A 473 21.24 20.33 7.02
N GLU A 474 19.94 20.40 6.70
CA GLU A 474 18.99 21.36 7.28
C GLU A 474 18.63 21.04 8.74
N SER A 475 18.60 19.75 9.10
CA SER A 475 18.17 19.28 10.42
C SER A 475 19.30 19.12 11.44
N SER A 476 20.56 19.40 11.08
CA SER A 476 21.73 19.06 11.90
C SER A 476 22.54 20.26 12.42
N VAL A 477 22.83 20.18 13.73
CA VAL A 477 24.14 20.55 14.28
C VAL A 477 25.03 19.31 14.05
N LEU A 478 25.73 19.24 12.92
CA LEU A 478 26.58 18.10 12.56
C LEU A 478 27.77 17.97 13.53
N SER A 479 27.81 16.91 14.33
CA SER A 479 29.02 16.50 15.05
C SER A 479 29.90 15.61 14.15
N VAL A 480 30.26 16.11 12.97
CA VAL A 480 31.01 15.35 11.96
C VAL A 480 32.50 15.74 12.01
N LYS A 481 33.39 14.75 11.91
CA LYS A 481 34.85 14.97 11.89
C LYS A 481 35.28 15.91 10.75
N PRO A 482 36.37 16.70 10.91
CA PRO A 482 36.84 17.67 9.91
C PRO A 482 37.10 17.12 8.50
N THR A 483 37.32 15.82 8.35
CA THR A 483 37.58 15.15 7.08
C THR A 483 36.38 15.11 6.13
N LEU A 484 35.14 15.15 6.64
CA LEU A 484 33.93 15.24 5.81
C LEU A 484 33.57 16.68 5.43
N VAL A 485 34.26 17.70 5.99
CA VAL A 485 34.12 19.10 5.58
C VAL A 485 34.65 19.31 4.15
N GLN A 486 35.57 18.48 3.69
CA GLN A 486 36.06 18.50 2.31
C GLN A 486 34.98 18.04 1.31
N VAL A 487 34.12 17.10 1.72
CA VAL A 487 32.92 16.70 0.95
C VAL A 487 31.89 17.85 0.94
N ARG A 488 31.84 18.68 2.00
CA ARG A 488 31.02 19.90 2.02
C ARG A 488 31.35 20.81 0.84
N LEU A 489 32.63 20.99 0.48
CA LEU A 489 33.03 21.81 -0.69
C LEU A 489 32.59 21.18 -2.02
N THR A 490 32.74 19.87 -2.18
CA THR A 490 32.31 19.16 -3.40
C THR A 490 30.78 19.19 -3.55
N ILE A 491 30.04 18.96 -2.46
CA ILE A 491 28.58 19.03 -2.42
C ILE A 491 28.09 20.45 -2.66
N THR A 492 28.72 21.47 -2.08
CA THR A 492 28.33 22.88 -2.33
C THR A 492 28.53 23.25 -3.80
N SER A 493 29.58 22.71 -4.45
CA SER A 493 29.79 22.91 -5.90
C SER A 493 28.71 22.23 -6.76
N ILE A 494 28.28 21.01 -6.36
CA ILE A 494 27.19 20.27 -7.02
C ILE A 494 25.84 20.99 -6.79
N PHE A 495 25.59 21.49 -5.57
CA PHE A 495 24.37 22.20 -5.19
C PHE A 495 24.23 23.56 -5.90
N LEU A 496 25.34 24.30 -6.05
CA LEU A 496 25.37 25.54 -6.84
C LEU A 496 25.13 25.26 -8.33
N SER A 497 25.62 24.13 -8.85
CA SER A 497 25.39 23.75 -10.25
C SER A 497 23.95 23.34 -10.56
N SER A 498 23.24 22.72 -9.61
CA SER A 498 21.84 22.29 -9.79
C SER A 498 20.83 23.43 -9.62
N LEU A 499 21.11 24.40 -8.74
CA LEU A 499 20.25 25.57 -8.50
C LEU A 499 20.36 26.65 -9.59
N LEU A 500 21.52 26.79 -10.25
CA LEU A 500 21.74 27.85 -11.23
C LEU A 500 21.30 27.48 -12.66
N PHE A 501 21.28 26.20 -13.04
CA PHE A 501 20.93 25.79 -14.42
C PHE A 501 20.25 24.42 -14.50
N PRO A 502 18.92 24.34 -14.31
CA PRO A 502 18.16 23.07 -14.41
C PRO A 502 18.29 22.37 -15.77
N SER A 503 18.49 23.16 -16.84
CA SER A 503 18.62 22.69 -18.22
C SER A 503 20.00 22.14 -18.58
N TYR A 504 21.01 22.29 -17.72
CA TYR A 504 22.39 21.82 -17.96
C TYR A 504 22.78 20.57 -17.16
N PHE A 505 21.92 20.09 -16.26
CA PHE A 505 22.22 18.88 -15.46
C PHE A 505 22.35 17.63 -16.34
N SER A 506 21.61 17.56 -17.45
CA SER A 506 21.76 16.54 -18.50
C SER A 506 23.12 16.61 -19.22
N TYR A 507 23.78 17.77 -19.24
CA TYR A 507 25.03 18.00 -19.97
C TYR A 507 26.24 17.81 -19.04
N PHE A 508 26.10 18.12 -17.76
CA PHE A 508 27.16 18.00 -16.76
C PHE A 508 27.53 16.54 -16.45
N ILE A 509 26.58 15.61 -16.58
CA ILE A 509 26.82 14.16 -16.47
C ILE A 509 27.68 13.63 -17.63
N GLN A 510 27.76 14.33 -18.77
CA GLN A 510 28.51 13.88 -19.95
C GLN A 510 29.98 14.34 -19.98
N HIS A 511 30.36 15.39 -19.24
CA HIS A 511 31.70 15.99 -19.37
C HIS A 511 32.25 16.53 -18.04
N THR A 512 32.89 15.67 -17.25
CA THR A 512 33.85 16.11 -16.22
C THR A 512 35.13 15.31 -16.30
N THR A 513 36.03 15.76 -17.16
CA THR A 513 37.47 15.52 -17.07
C THR A 513 38.11 16.65 -16.26
N PHE A 514 38.83 16.27 -15.20
CA PHE A 514 39.97 16.96 -14.58
C PHE A 514 39.93 18.50 -14.45
N ILE A 515 39.91 18.99 -13.21
CA ILE A 515 40.64 20.22 -12.86
C ILE A 515 41.49 19.92 -11.63
N GLU A 516 42.75 19.58 -11.86
CA GLU A 516 43.84 19.82 -10.90
C GLU A 516 44.06 21.33 -10.83
N ILE A 517 43.90 21.94 -9.66
CA ILE A 517 44.48 23.27 -9.42
C ILE A 517 45.81 23.06 -8.73
N GLN A 518 46.87 23.27 -9.51
CA GLN A 518 48.25 23.36 -9.07
C GLN A 518 48.39 24.42 -7.97
N ALA A 519 49.10 24.05 -6.90
CA ALA A 519 49.69 25.00 -5.99
C ALA A 519 50.76 25.81 -6.72
N VAL A 520 50.65 27.14 -6.66
CA VAL A 520 51.77 28.05 -6.89
C VAL A 520 51.70 29.11 -5.78
N GLY A 521 52.83 29.33 -5.12
CA GLY A 521 53.01 30.29 -4.04
C GLY A 521 53.17 31.73 -4.50
#